data_AF-A0A5E9AUX4-F1
#
_entry.id   AF-A0A5E9AUX4-F1
#
_cell.length_a   1.000
_cell.length_b   1.000
_cell.length_c   1.000
_cell.angle_alpha   90.00
_cell.angle_beta   90.00
_cell.angle_gamma   90.00
#
_symmetry.space_group_name_H-M   'P 1'
#
loop_
_entity.id
_entity.type
_entity.pdbx_description
1 polymer ?
#
loop_
_entity_poly.entity_id
_entity_poly.type
_entity_poly.pdbx_seq_one_letter_code
_entity_poly.pdbx_strand_id
1 'polypeptide(L)'
;DCELDALLALRTQLNAAAPMRKTDKGEVPAYKLSVNDMVIKAMAMALMAVPDANASWTENAMVKHKHADVGVAVSIPGGLITPIIRHADEKTLSVISNEMKDLASRARSRKLKPEEYQGGTTAVSNLGMFGIKDFAAVINPPHATILAVGAGEERAVVKKGEIKIATVM
;
A
#
# COMPACT_ATOMS: atom_id res chain seq x y z
N ASP A 1 11.80 10.59 4.05
CA ASP A 1 10.93 11.56 4.72
C ASP A 1 9.98 12.23 3.74
N CYS A 2 8.69 12.03 3.97
CA CYS A 2 7.56 12.61 3.26
C CYS A 2 6.61 13.24 4.28
N GLU A 3 6.19 14.49 4.05
CA GLU A 3 5.15 15.12 4.86
C GLU A 3 3.77 14.51 4.54
N LEU A 4 3.05 14.06 5.57
CA LEU A 4 1.77 13.38 5.44
C LEU A 4 0.57 14.30 5.68
N ASP A 5 0.73 15.52 6.17
CA ASP A 5 -0.38 16.35 6.64
C ASP A 5 -1.47 16.55 5.56
N ALA A 6 -1.06 16.87 4.33
CA ALA A 6 -1.99 17.01 3.21
C ALA A 6 -2.68 15.67 2.85
N LEU A 7 -1.94 14.57 2.89
CA LEU A 7 -2.47 13.22 2.66
C LEU A 7 -3.50 12.84 3.73
N LEU A 8 -3.20 13.11 5.00
CA LEU A 8 -4.08 12.82 6.14
C LEU A 8 -5.36 13.65 6.10
N ALA A 9 -5.25 14.94 5.75
CA ALA A 9 -6.40 15.82 5.54
C ALA A 9 -7.29 15.31 4.39
N LEU A 10 -6.70 14.99 3.24
CA LEU A 10 -7.44 14.47 2.09
C LEU A 10 -8.13 13.13 2.41
N ARG A 11 -7.42 12.20 3.07
CA ARG A 11 -7.98 10.91 3.49
C ARG A 11 -9.21 11.11 4.39
N THR A 12 -9.15 12.08 5.30
CA THR A 12 -10.25 12.41 6.21
C THR A 12 -11.46 12.94 5.44
N GLN A 13 -11.26 13.87 4.52
CA GLN A 13 -12.32 14.42 3.65
C GLN A 13 -12.95 13.32 2.78
N LEU A 14 -12.14 12.48 2.12
CA LEU A 14 -12.62 11.39 1.26
C LEU A 14 -13.41 10.33 2.03
N ASN A 15 -12.99 10.02 3.26
CA ASN A 15 -13.72 9.08 4.11
C ASN A 15 -15.03 9.66 4.65
N ALA A 16 -15.07 10.97 4.96
CA ALA A 16 -16.30 11.64 5.37
C ALA A 16 -17.32 11.77 4.23
N ALA A 17 -16.83 11.93 2.99
CA ALA A 17 -17.65 12.00 1.78
C ALA A 17 -18.04 10.62 1.21
N ALA A 18 -17.61 9.51 1.84
CA ALA A 18 -17.89 8.18 1.35
C ALA A 18 -19.41 7.91 1.36
N PRO A 19 -20.03 7.53 0.24
CA PRO A 19 -21.44 7.19 0.20
C PRO A 19 -21.78 6.06 1.18
N MET A 20 -22.94 6.13 1.82
CA MET A 20 -23.42 5.06 2.68
C MET A 20 -24.09 3.97 1.84
N ARG A 21 -23.84 2.71 2.17
CA ARG A 21 -24.49 1.54 1.57
C ARG A 21 -25.16 0.70 2.64
N LYS A 22 -26.36 0.19 2.34
CA LYS A 22 -27.06 -0.76 3.20
C LYS A 22 -26.45 -2.15 3.05
N THR A 23 -26.22 -2.79 4.19
CA THR A 23 -25.77 -4.19 4.30
C THR A 23 -26.60 -4.89 5.37
N ASP A 24 -26.46 -6.20 5.48
CA ASP A 24 -27.13 -7.00 6.53
C ASP A 24 -26.73 -6.57 7.96
N LYS A 25 -25.64 -5.79 8.09
CA LYS A 25 -25.11 -5.27 9.36
C LYS A 25 -25.45 -3.79 9.58
N GLY A 26 -26.35 -3.22 8.77
CA GLY A 26 -26.75 -1.82 8.79
C GLY A 26 -26.10 -0.98 7.70
N GLU A 27 -26.17 0.34 7.84
CA GLU A 27 -25.56 1.31 6.92
C GLU A 27 -24.07 1.47 7.23
N VAL A 28 -23.23 1.20 6.22
CA VAL A 28 -21.77 1.33 6.32
C VAL A 28 -21.25 2.17 5.16
N PRO A 29 -20.11 2.87 5.32
CA PRO A 29 -19.46 3.55 4.20
C PRO A 29 -19.12 2.57 3.06
N ALA A 30 -19.24 3.04 1.82
CA ALA A 30 -18.91 2.27 0.62
C ALA A 30 -17.42 1.88 0.57
N TYR A 31 -16.55 2.68 1.18
CA TYR A 31 -15.12 2.43 1.37
C TYR A 31 -14.63 3.10 2.66
N LYS A 32 -13.44 2.71 3.14
CA LYS A 32 -12.74 3.39 4.23
C LYS A 32 -11.23 3.39 3.95
N LEU A 33 -10.75 4.46 3.33
CA LEU A 33 -9.37 4.61 2.91
C LEU A 33 -8.40 4.63 4.09
N SER A 34 -7.34 3.85 3.98
CA SER A 34 -6.16 3.87 4.84
C SER A 34 -5.01 4.63 4.19
N VAL A 35 -3.97 4.98 4.97
CA VAL A 35 -2.70 5.48 4.38
C VAL A 35 -2.10 4.43 3.44
N ASN A 36 -2.19 3.16 3.81
CA ASN A 36 -1.64 2.06 3.01
C ASN A 36 -2.29 1.99 1.62
N ASP A 37 -3.59 2.24 1.50
CA ASP A 37 -4.29 2.25 0.20
C ASP A 37 -3.75 3.36 -0.72
N MET A 38 -3.43 4.52 -0.14
CA MET A 38 -2.82 5.64 -0.85
C MET A 38 -1.37 5.35 -1.23
N VAL A 39 -0.61 4.66 -0.37
CA VAL A 39 0.76 4.21 -0.67
C VAL A 39 0.77 3.16 -1.78
N ILE A 40 -0.15 2.19 -1.77
CA ILE A 40 -0.30 1.20 -2.84
C ILE A 40 -0.54 1.93 -4.17
N LYS A 41 -1.48 2.88 -4.20
CA LYS A 41 -1.75 3.66 -5.41
C LYS A 41 -0.54 4.48 -5.85
N ALA A 42 0.13 5.15 -4.92
CA ALA A 42 1.32 5.95 -5.22
C ALA A 42 2.46 5.09 -5.77
N MET A 43 2.72 3.92 -5.19
CA MET A 43 3.72 2.97 -5.67
C MET A 43 3.39 2.50 -7.08
N ALA A 44 2.14 2.13 -7.33
CA ALA A 44 1.69 1.71 -8.66
C ALA A 44 1.91 2.81 -9.72
N MET A 45 1.51 4.05 -9.42
CA MET A 45 1.72 5.19 -10.33
C MET A 45 3.22 5.50 -10.54
N ALA A 46 4.04 5.40 -9.49
CA ALA A 46 5.47 5.61 -9.58
C ALA A 46 6.15 4.57 -10.48
N LEU A 47 5.73 3.31 -10.40
CA LEU A 47 6.22 2.24 -11.28
C LEU A 47 5.84 2.46 -12.75
N MET A 48 4.66 3.04 -13.01
CA MET A 48 4.28 3.43 -14.37
C MET A 48 5.12 4.61 -14.89
N ALA A 49 5.51 5.53 -14.02
CA ALA A 49 6.40 6.65 -14.36
C ALA A 49 7.87 6.24 -14.50
N VAL A 50 8.29 5.16 -13.83
CA VAL A 50 9.66 4.63 -13.85
C VAL A 50 9.64 3.13 -14.22
N PRO A 51 9.43 2.77 -15.50
CA PRO A 51 9.24 1.38 -15.92
C PRO A 51 10.43 0.46 -15.64
N ASP A 52 11.65 1.01 -15.51
CA ASP A 52 12.85 0.24 -15.16
C ASP A 52 12.80 -0.29 -13.72
N ALA A 53 12.04 0.36 -12.83
CA ALA A 53 11.74 -0.15 -11.50
C ALA A 53 10.61 -1.19 -11.52
N ASN A 54 9.75 -1.18 -12.54
CA ASN A 54 8.65 -2.14 -12.71
C ASN A 54 9.09 -3.39 -13.46
N ALA A 55 10.08 -4.08 -12.93
CA ALA A 55 10.71 -5.22 -13.57
C ALA A 55 10.82 -6.44 -12.65
N SER A 56 10.96 -7.62 -13.27
CA SER A 56 11.34 -8.85 -12.59
C SER A 56 12.58 -9.46 -13.22
N TRP A 57 13.43 -10.05 -12.39
CA TRP A 57 14.63 -10.75 -12.83
C TRP A 57 14.36 -12.26 -12.83
N THR A 58 14.34 -12.84 -14.02
CA THR A 58 14.26 -14.30 -14.20
C THR A 58 15.65 -14.84 -14.50
N GLU A 59 15.80 -16.17 -14.52
CA GLU A 59 17.07 -16.81 -14.88
C GLU A 59 17.57 -16.42 -16.28
N ASN A 60 16.65 -16.13 -17.20
CA ASN A 60 16.96 -15.91 -18.61
C ASN A 60 16.97 -14.43 -19.03
N ALA A 61 16.09 -13.62 -18.42
CA ALA A 61 15.92 -12.24 -18.84
C ALA A 61 15.30 -11.35 -17.75
N MET A 62 15.50 -10.04 -17.91
CA MET A 62 14.70 -9.02 -17.24
C MET A 62 13.36 -8.88 -17.96
N VAL A 63 12.26 -8.98 -17.20
CA VAL A 63 10.90 -8.78 -17.69
C VAL A 63 10.41 -7.42 -17.19
N LYS A 64 10.10 -6.49 -18.11
CA LYS A 64 9.47 -5.21 -17.79
C LYS A 64 7.95 -5.33 -17.89
N HIS A 65 7.24 -4.88 -16.86
CA HIS A 65 5.79 -5.04 -16.75
C HIS A 65 5.06 -3.79 -17.27
N LYS A 66 3.91 -4.01 -17.92
CA LYS A 66 3.05 -2.93 -18.44
C LYS A 66 2.00 -2.44 -17.45
N HIS A 67 1.82 -3.16 -16.35
CA HIS A 67 0.91 -2.83 -15.26
C HIS A 67 1.66 -2.98 -13.94
N ALA A 68 1.13 -2.35 -12.89
CA ALA A 68 1.70 -2.43 -11.56
C ALA A 68 0.82 -3.32 -10.66
N ASP A 69 1.28 -4.55 -10.45
CA ASP A 69 0.72 -5.45 -9.45
C ASP A 69 1.48 -5.27 -8.13
N VAL A 70 0.78 -4.76 -7.12
CA VAL A 70 1.40 -4.40 -5.84
C VAL A 70 1.03 -5.42 -4.77
N GLY A 71 2.02 -6.23 -4.38
CA GLY A 71 1.94 -7.08 -3.20
C GLY A 71 1.93 -6.25 -1.91
N VAL A 72 1.21 -6.70 -0.89
CA VAL A 72 1.17 -6.03 0.41
C VAL A 72 1.45 -7.03 1.51
N ALA A 73 2.50 -6.81 2.28
CA ALA A 73 2.89 -7.68 3.38
C ALA A 73 1.80 -7.68 4.48
N VAL A 74 1.16 -8.82 4.71
CA VAL A 74 0.15 -9.02 5.75
C VAL A 74 0.64 -10.04 6.76
N SER A 75 0.75 -9.61 8.02
CA SER A 75 1.05 -10.49 9.14
C SER A 75 -0.13 -11.44 9.41
N ILE A 76 0.19 -12.72 9.57
CA ILE A 76 -0.75 -13.80 9.84
C ILE A 76 -0.22 -14.68 10.98
N PRO A 77 -1.07 -15.48 11.66
CA PRO A 77 -0.59 -16.41 12.66
C PRO A 77 0.46 -17.36 12.07
N GLY A 78 1.69 -17.31 12.62
CA GLY A 78 2.81 -18.15 12.21
C GLY A 78 3.62 -17.66 11.00
N GLY A 79 3.41 -16.43 10.51
CA GLY A 79 4.25 -15.89 9.44
C GLY A 79 3.72 -14.64 8.76
N LEU A 80 4.09 -14.48 7.49
CA LEU A 80 3.74 -13.36 6.64
C LEU A 80 3.24 -13.90 5.30
N ILE A 81 2.21 -13.28 4.73
CA ILE A 81 1.76 -13.55 3.37
C ILE A 81 1.55 -12.24 2.63
N THR A 82 1.79 -12.24 1.32
CA THR A 82 1.78 -11.03 0.49
C THR A 82 0.69 -11.13 -0.57
N PRO A 83 -0.59 -10.88 -0.23
CA PRO A 83 -1.63 -10.75 -1.24
C PRO A 83 -1.32 -9.61 -2.21
N ILE A 84 -1.83 -9.73 -3.43
CA ILE A 84 -1.49 -8.85 -4.55
C ILE A 84 -2.72 -8.07 -4.99
N ILE A 85 -2.62 -6.75 -5.00
CA ILE A 85 -3.55 -5.87 -5.71
C ILE A 85 -3.12 -5.82 -7.16
N ARG A 86 -3.83 -6.55 -8.02
CA ARG A 86 -3.55 -6.60 -9.47
C ARG A 86 -3.93 -5.29 -10.15
N HIS A 87 -3.16 -4.83 -11.14
CA HIS A 87 -3.44 -3.61 -11.91
C HIS A 87 -3.78 -2.40 -11.01
N ALA A 88 -2.99 -2.19 -9.95
CA ALA A 88 -3.22 -1.11 -8.99
C ALA A 88 -3.10 0.30 -9.63
N ASP A 89 -2.38 0.38 -10.76
CA ASP A 89 -2.26 1.56 -11.61
C ASP A 89 -3.59 1.99 -12.24
N GLU A 90 -4.48 1.05 -12.53
CA GLU A 90 -5.78 1.33 -13.17
C GLU A 90 -6.91 1.55 -12.15
N LYS A 91 -6.73 1.03 -10.92
CA LYS A 91 -7.77 1.04 -9.89
C LYS A 91 -7.91 2.38 -9.19
N THR A 92 -9.15 2.72 -8.82
CA THR A 92 -9.42 3.84 -7.91
C THR A 92 -9.02 3.48 -6.48
N LEU A 93 -8.84 4.50 -5.63
CA LEU A 93 -8.53 4.28 -4.21
C LEU A 93 -9.61 3.46 -3.48
N SER A 94 -10.89 3.64 -3.83
CA SER A 94 -11.99 2.90 -3.20
C SER A 94 -11.96 1.42 -3.56
N VAL A 95 -11.60 1.06 -4.80
CA VAL A 95 -11.42 -0.33 -5.22
C VAL A 95 -10.23 -0.96 -4.50
N ILE A 96 -9.07 -0.29 -4.48
CA ILE A 96 -7.88 -0.75 -3.77
C ILE A 96 -8.20 -1.00 -2.28
N SER A 97 -8.87 -0.04 -1.63
CA SER A 97 -9.24 -0.14 -0.21
C SER A 97 -10.13 -1.34 0.10
N ASN A 98 -11.16 -1.57 -0.73
CA ASN A 98 -12.08 -2.67 -0.56
C ASN A 98 -11.42 -4.03 -0.82
N GLU A 99 -10.62 -4.15 -1.88
CA GLU A 99 -9.86 -5.38 -2.18
C GLU A 99 -8.82 -5.68 -1.09
N MET A 100 -8.06 -4.67 -0.66
CA MET A 100 -7.04 -4.86 0.37
C MET A 100 -7.67 -5.30 1.70
N LYS A 101 -8.84 -4.75 2.05
CA LYS A 101 -9.58 -5.18 3.24
C LYS A 101 -10.02 -6.63 3.16
N ASP A 102 -10.55 -7.07 2.02
CA ASP A 102 -10.95 -8.45 1.78
C ASP A 102 -9.74 -9.41 1.80
N LEU A 103 -8.70 -9.09 1.02
CA LEU A 103 -7.47 -9.87 0.95
C LEU A 103 -6.78 -9.98 2.31
N ALA A 104 -6.71 -8.91 3.10
CA ALA A 104 -6.14 -8.96 4.45
C ALA A 104 -6.96 -9.85 5.39
N SER A 105 -8.30 -9.83 5.28
CA SER A 105 -9.18 -10.70 6.05
C SER A 105 -9.00 -12.17 5.68
N ARG A 106 -8.92 -12.47 4.37
CA ARG A 106 -8.71 -13.82 3.85
C ARG A 106 -7.28 -14.32 4.09
N ALA A 107 -6.28 -13.45 4.06
CA ALA A 107 -4.91 -13.76 4.47
C ALA A 107 -4.86 -14.27 5.91
N ARG A 108 -5.43 -13.50 6.85
CA ARG A 108 -5.45 -13.86 8.28
C ARG A 108 -6.21 -15.16 8.57
N SER A 109 -7.23 -15.46 7.77
CA SER A 109 -8.00 -16.71 7.87
C SER A 109 -7.44 -17.85 7.00
N ARG A 110 -6.31 -17.66 6.32
CA ARG A 110 -5.66 -18.63 5.41
C ARG A 110 -6.59 -19.12 4.29
N LYS A 111 -7.42 -18.22 3.76
CA LYS A 111 -8.40 -18.45 2.68
C LYS A 111 -8.02 -17.76 1.36
N LEU A 112 -6.77 -17.35 1.21
CA LEU A 112 -6.28 -16.86 -0.08
C LEU A 112 -6.05 -18.04 -1.03
N LYS A 113 -6.44 -17.86 -2.28
CA LYS A 113 -6.09 -18.76 -3.37
C LYS A 113 -4.67 -18.45 -3.87
N PRO A 114 -3.95 -19.43 -4.42
CA PRO A 114 -2.58 -19.24 -4.91
C PRO A 114 -2.40 -18.02 -5.83
N GLU A 115 -3.31 -17.80 -6.77
CA GLU A 115 -3.27 -16.69 -7.73
C GLU A 115 -3.33 -15.29 -7.09
N GLU A 116 -3.76 -15.21 -5.84
CA GLU A 116 -3.90 -13.95 -5.10
C GLU A 116 -2.63 -13.53 -4.36
N TYR A 117 -1.64 -14.42 -4.24
CA TYR A 117 -0.35 -14.13 -3.58
C TYR A 117 0.89 -14.62 -4.36
N GLN A 118 0.70 -15.24 -5.53
CA GLN A 118 1.79 -15.65 -6.42
C GLN A 118 1.96 -14.69 -7.60
N GLY A 119 3.21 -14.36 -7.93
CA GLY A 119 3.56 -13.40 -8.98
C GLY A 119 3.58 -11.95 -8.47
N GLY A 120 2.96 -11.05 -9.22
CA GLY A 120 3.03 -9.61 -8.95
C GLY A 120 4.32 -8.98 -9.47
N THR A 121 4.45 -7.66 -9.31
CA THR A 121 5.57 -6.89 -9.88
C THR A 121 6.45 -6.22 -8.82
N THR A 122 5.86 -5.89 -7.67
CA THR A 122 6.53 -5.29 -6.52
C THR A 122 5.81 -5.67 -5.23
N ALA A 123 6.38 -5.29 -4.08
CA ALA A 123 5.67 -5.33 -2.80
C ALA A 123 5.78 -4.01 -2.01
N VAL A 124 4.84 -3.81 -1.08
CA VAL A 124 4.86 -2.81 -0.01
C VAL A 124 4.88 -3.55 1.33
N SER A 125 5.82 -3.17 2.20
CA SER A 125 5.88 -3.62 3.59
C SER A 125 5.70 -2.42 4.50
N ASN A 126 4.68 -2.44 5.35
CA ASN A 126 4.35 -1.33 6.23
C ASN A 126 4.48 -1.74 7.69
N LEU A 127 5.53 -1.23 8.34
CA LEU A 127 5.76 -1.44 9.78
C LEU A 127 5.49 -0.16 10.59
N GLY A 128 5.01 0.90 9.96
CA GLY A 128 4.69 2.15 10.64
C GLY A 128 3.62 2.01 11.72
N MET A 129 2.68 1.06 11.54
CA MET A 129 1.69 0.76 12.57
C MET A 129 2.27 0.13 13.85
N PHE A 130 3.50 -0.36 13.79
CA PHE A 130 4.25 -0.89 14.93
C PHE A 130 5.22 0.14 15.52
N GLY A 131 5.16 1.40 15.09
CA GLY A 131 6.05 2.47 15.56
C GLY A 131 7.47 2.39 14.99
N ILE A 132 7.71 1.55 13.99
CA ILE A 132 9.01 1.43 13.34
C ILE A 132 9.23 2.61 12.42
N LYS A 133 10.23 3.43 12.72
CA LYS A 133 10.57 4.63 11.95
C LYS A 133 11.20 4.30 10.59
N ASP A 134 12.17 3.40 10.58
CA ASP A 134 12.91 3.00 9.37
C ASP A 134 13.30 1.52 9.45
N PHE A 135 13.32 0.85 8.31
CA PHE A 135 13.78 -0.53 8.18
C PHE A 135 14.10 -0.89 6.73
N ALA A 136 15.05 -1.82 6.54
CA ALA A 136 15.32 -2.39 5.23
C ALA A 136 14.40 -3.59 4.98
N ALA A 137 13.49 -3.46 4.02
CA ALA A 137 12.65 -4.57 3.57
C ALA A 137 13.45 -5.47 2.60
N VAL A 138 13.32 -6.79 2.77
CA VAL A 138 13.93 -7.77 1.86
C VAL A 138 13.04 -7.89 0.62
N ILE A 139 13.63 -7.72 -0.56
CA ILE A 139 12.94 -7.91 -1.84
C ILE A 139 12.37 -9.32 -1.90
N ASN A 140 11.16 -9.48 -2.42
CA ASN A 140 10.53 -10.78 -2.66
C ASN A 140 10.81 -11.22 -4.10
N PRO A 141 11.77 -12.12 -4.37
CA PRO A 141 12.08 -12.51 -5.74
C PRO A 141 10.84 -13.13 -6.43
N PRO A 142 10.65 -12.89 -7.74
CA PRO A 142 11.57 -12.25 -8.67
C PRO A 142 11.40 -10.72 -8.81
N HIS A 143 10.69 -10.05 -7.90
CA HIS A 143 10.49 -8.59 -7.98
C HIS A 143 11.83 -7.85 -7.95
N ALA A 144 11.92 -6.71 -8.65
CA ALA A 144 13.09 -5.84 -8.57
C ALA A 144 13.02 -4.88 -7.36
N THR A 145 11.83 -4.64 -6.80
CA THR A 145 11.61 -3.61 -5.79
C THR A 145 10.71 -4.07 -4.65
N ILE A 146 10.93 -3.46 -3.48
CA ILE A 146 10.01 -3.47 -2.35
C ILE A 146 10.05 -2.09 -1.67
N LEU A 147 8.89 -1.56 -1.28
CA LEU A 147 8.80 -0.31 -0.54
C LEU A 147 8.63 -0.59 0.95
N ALA A 148 9.58 -0.15 1.76
CA ALA A 148 9.46 -0.11 3.22
C ALA A 148 8.75 1.18 3.65
N VAL A 149 7.70 1.05 4.46
CA VAL A 149 6.90 2.18 4.95
C VAL A 149 6.99 2.24 6.46
N GLY A 150 7.62 3.32 6.95
CA GLY A 150 7.80 3.62 8.36
C GLY A 150 6.61 4.33 9.00
N ALA A 151 6.75 4.67 10.28
CA ALA A 151 5.75 5.38 11.06
C ALA A 151 5.69 6.87 10.67
N GLY A 152 4.48 7.39 10.54
CA GLY A 152 4.26 8.83 10.51
C GLY A 152 4.28 9.38 11.93
N GLU A 153 5.18 10.32 12.22
CA GLU A 153 5.33 10.94 13.54
C GLU A 153 5.43 12.47 13.41
N GLU A 154 4.99 13.19 14.43
CA GLU A 154 5.14 14.65 14.48
C GLU A 154 6.62 15.02 14.61
N ARG A 155 7.14 15.80 13.67
CA ARG A 155 8.52 16.31 13.67
C ARG A 155 8.53 17.82 13.48
N ALA A 156 9.54 18.46 14.07
CA ALA A 156 9.87 19.85 13.77
C ALA A 156 10.51 19.92 12.37
N VAL A 157 9.90 20.68 11.47
CA VAL A 157 10.38 20.90 10.09
C VAL A 157 10.54 22.38 9.81
N VAL A 158 11.50 22.75 8.97
CA VAL A 158 11.72 24.14 8.56
C VAL A 158 10.90 24.43 7.31
N LYS A 159 9.93 25.36 7.43
CA LYS A 159 9.11 25.83 6.30
C LYS A 159 9.26 27.34 6.17
N LYS A 160 9.84 27.79 5.05
CA LYS A 160 10.08 29.22 4.76
C LYS A 160 10.84 29.94 5.89
N GLY A 161 11.82 29.27 6.50
CA GLY A 161 12.63 29.82 7.59
C GLY A 161 12.01 29.73 8.99
N GLU A 162 10.78 29.20 9.13
CA GLU A 162 10.11 29.00 10.42
C GLU A 162 10.10 27.52 10.80
N ILE A 163 10.27 27.22 12.09
CA ILE A 163 10.06 25.87 12.63
C ILE A 163 8.55 25.62 12.76
N LYS A 164 8.05 24.56 12.13
CA LYS A 164 6.65 24.11 12.19
C LYS A 164 6.59 22.64 12.56
N ILE A 165 5.48 22.22 13.15
CA ILE A 165 5.19 20.80 13.37
C ILE A 165 4.53 20.25 12.11
N ALA A 166 5.00 19.09 11.65
CA ALA A 166 4.41 18.35 10.54
C ALA A 166 4.43 16.86 10.87
N THR A 167 3.46 16.10 10.34
CA THR A 167 3.51 14.64 10.41
C THR A 167 4.43 14.13 9.30
N VAL A 168 5.55 13.51 9.63
CA VAL A 168 6.56 13.05 8.67
C VAL A 168 6.73 11.55 8.74
N MET A 169 6.79 10.93 7.56
CA MET A 169 7.08 9.51 7.35
C MET A 169 8.41 9.36 6.62
#